data_AF-A0A7J7JAH9-F1
#
_entry.id   AF-A0A7J7JAH9-F1
#
_cell.length_a   1.000
_cell.length_b   1.000
_cell.length_c   1.000
_cell.angle_alpha   90.00
_cell.angle_beta   90.00
_cell.angle_gamma   90.00
#
_symmetry.space_group_name_H-M   'P 1'
#
loop_
_entity.id
_entity.type
_entity.pdbx_description
1 polymer ?
#
loop_
_entity_poly.entity_id
_entity_poly.type
_entity_poly.pdbx_seq_one_letter_code
_entity_poly.pdbx_strand_id
1 'polypeptide(L)'
;MASSGDGEPVQYLYTPDLDDEFYQQNLMLTHPTNILKLDEEEFTNPTRSTALGDSRFEGEIDDNYPSLTQLDNRNHNNNDNDYDDDVQDMIELSPDGVLDEETISQGLDNLGRNADGTCQVFLDCTVSGYNLTDITLFRGYVHLQKIDVSYNSLTDINALSSIHHLIELDCSHNQLTECLTLSPAPANLRYANFSFNAISSIPDLSEYECLEYLNLDNNNISEMHGLSNCKRLRTLSLAHNHIKKMQGMSGLNIRNLCLKYNELSAIENLETLAFLQTIDLSGNKIRSLLGLDRHDLLECIDLENNEVIDITEVKFIKDLGMLRDLNLLRNPIQELPDYRLLVLFRIPKLKDLDRKKVDVKEKVGYSSSVAL
;
A
#
# COMPACT_ATOMS: atom_id res chain seq x y z
N MET A 1 1.20 -29.00 59.85
CA MET A 1 1.51 -27.56 59.92
C MET A 1 2.33 -27.27 58.67
N ALA A 2 1.71 -26.99 57.52
CA ALA A 2 1.32 -25.65 57.04
C ALA A 2 2.50 -24.66 57.16
N SER A 3 3.01 -24.02 56.10
CA SER A 3 2.29 -23.39 54.99
C SER A 3 3.19 -23.14 53.76
N SER A 4 2.49 -23.01 52.63
CA SER A 4 2.83 -22.62 51.27
C SER A 4 3.54 -21.27 51.10
N GLY A 5 4.31 -21.14 50.00
CA GLY A 5 4.81 -19.88 49.47
C GLY A 5 5.12 -20.02 47.98
N ASP A 6 4.11 -19.75 47.15
CA ASP A 6 4.26 -19.45 45.72
C ASP A 6 4.95 -18.08 45.57
N GLY A 7 5.90 -17.98 44.64
CA GLY A 7 6.59 -16.74 44.29
C GLY A 7 6.84 -16.69 42.78
N GLU A 8 5.99 -15.93 42.09
CA GLU A 8 5.94 -15.67 40.65
C GLU A 8 7.15 -14.88 40.09
N PRO A 9 7.30 -14.80 38.75
CA PRO A 9 8.48 -14.22 38.10
C PRO A 9 8.52 -12.69 38.17
N VAL A 10 9.73 -12.15 38.25
CA VAL A 10 10.03 -10.70 38.26
C VAL A 10 9.70 -10.10 36.90
N GLN A 11 8.59 -9.36 36.81
CA GLN A 11 8.32 -8.41 35.72
C GLN A 11 9.21 -7.17 35.90
N TYR A 12 9.96 -6.80 34.87
CA TYR A 12 10.53 -5.46 34.76
C TYR A 12 9.39 -4.49 34.38
N LEU A 13 8.71 -3.96 35.40
CA LEU A 13 7.88 -2.78 35.26
C LEU A 13 8.81 -1.56 35.28
N TYR A 14 9.09 -1.00 34.11
CA TYR A 14 9.61 0.35 34.01
C TYR A 14 8.44 1.30 34.28
N THR A 15 8.37 1.85 35.48
CA THR A 15 7.49 2.97 35.82
C THR A 15 8.29 4.26 35.60
N PRO A 16 7.96 5.12 34.63
CA PRO A 16 8.50 6.46 34.61
C PRO A 16 7.88 7.24 35.77
N ASP A 17 8.73 7.89 36.55
CA ASP A 17 8.35 8.80 37.63
C ASP A 17 7.42 9.90 37.12
N LEU A 18 6.37 10.18 37.89
CA LEU A 18 5.25 11.08 37.59
C LEU A 18 5.55 12.58 37.75
N ASP A 19 6.83 12.96 37.84
CA ASP A 19 7.27 14.34 38.14
C ASP A 19 8.05 14.98 36.98
N ASP A 20 7.78 14.59 35.74
CA ASP A 20 8.31 15.28 34.56
C ASP A 20 7.32 16.36 34.11
N GLU A 21 7.65 17.64 34.33
CA GLU A 21 6.84 18.81 33.97
C GLU A 21 6.45 18.83 32.47
N PHE A 22 7.11 18.04 31.63
CA PHE A 22 6.75 17.81 30.23
C PHE A 22 5.45 17.00 30.03
N TYR A 23 5.06 16.13 30.98
CA TYR A 23 3.85 15.31 30.86
C TYR A 23 2.57 16.06 31.28
N GLN A 24 2.70 17.01 32.20
CA GLN A 24 1.61 17.90 32.63
C GLN A 24 1.37 19.06 31.64
N GLN A 25 2.34 19.38 30.78
CA GLN A 25 2.18 20.38 29.74
C GLN A 25 1.33 19.87 28.55
N ASN A 26 1.08 18.56 28.47
CA ASN A 26 0.21 17.93 27.47
C ASN A 26 -1.28 17.88 27.84
N LEU A 27 -1.69 18.52 28.94
CA LEU A 27 -3.11 18.59 29.36
C LEU A 27 -3.70 20.01 29.40
N MET A 28 -2.93 21.05 29.06
CA MET A 28 -3.38 22.44 29.14
C MET A 28 -2.78 23.39 28.08
N LEU A 29 -2.46 22.89 26.88
CA LEU A 29 -2.07 23.74 25.74
C LEU A 29 -2.67 23.23 24.42
N THR A 30 -3.98 22.99 24.43
CA THR A 30 -4.78 23.55 23.34
C THR A 30 -4.76 25.08 23.54
N HIS A 31 -3.94 25.79 22.77
CA HIS A 31 -3.96 27.25 22.72
C HIS A 31 -4.11 27.69 21.27
N PRO A 32 -4.76 28.82 20.97
CA PRO A 32 -6.08 29.25 21.38
C PRO A 32 -6.98 29.40 20.14
N THR A 33 -7.01 28.39 19.26
CA THR A 33 -7.97 28.31 18.13
C THR A 33 -8.94 27.13 18.24
N ASN A 34 -8.75 26.24 19.22
CA ASN A 34 -9.47 24.97 19.33
C ASN A 34 -10.39 24.83 20.54
N ILE A 35 -11.09 25.91 20.94
CA ILE A 35 -12.24 25.81 21.84
C ILE A 35 -13.44 26.44 21.14
N LEU A 36 -14.23 25.63 20.44
CA LEU A 36 -15.66 25.93 20.36
C LEU A 36 -16.21 25.69 21.77
N LYS A 37 -16.45 26.78 22.52
CA LYS A 37 -17.40 26.72 23.63
C LYS A 37 -18.76 26.45 22.99
N LEU A 38 -19.13 25.19 22.90
CA LEU A 38 -20.50 24.82 22.60
C LEU A 38 -21.28 25.00 23.89
N ASP A 39 -22.07 26.07 23.92
CA ASP A 39 -23.11 26.25 24.92
C ASP A 39 -24.03 25.03 24.88
N GLU A 40 -24.27 24.46 26.07
CA GLU A 40 -25.26 23.41 26.29
C GLU A 40 -26.64 23.98 25.96
N GLU A 41 -27.13 23.79 24.74
CA GLU A 41 -28.54 23.61 24.38
C GLU A 41 -28.67 23.67 22.85
N GLU A 42 -28.76 22.51 22.20
CA GLU A 42 -29.84 22.21 21.24
C GLU A 42 -29.68 20.79 20.69
N PHE A 43 -30.41 19.87 21.32
CA PHE A 43 -30.87 18.67 20.65
C PHE A 43 -31.82 19.07 19.53
N THR A 44 -31.56 18.63 18.30
CA THR A 44 -32.54 17.82 17.56
C THR A 44 -31.86 16.97 16.49
N ASN A 45 -32.10 15.67 16.57
CA ASN A 45 -31.87 14.67 15.54
C ASN A 45 -32.66 15.04 14.26
N PRO A 46 -32.25 14.60 13.06
CA PRO A 46 -32.70 13.27 12.65
C PRO A 46 -31.76 12.47 11.71
N THR A 47 -31.57 11.20 12.06
CA THR A 47 -31.61 10.00 11.18
C THR A 47 -30.91 10.00 9.81
N ARG A 48 -29.92 9.11 9.65
CA ARG A 48 -29.93 8.01 8.65
C ARG A 48 -28.69 7.12 8.83
N SER A 49 -28.90 5.90 9.31
CA SER A 49 -28.84 4.67 8.50
C SER A 49 -27.47 4.01 8.51
N THR A 50 -27.35 3.06 9.44
CA THR A 50 -26.48 1.88 9.40
C THR A 50 -26.35 1.27 7.99
N ALA A 51 -25.11 1.06 7.54
CA ALA A 51 -24.75 -0.05 6.67
C ALA A 51 -23.26 -0.36 6.83
N LEU A 52 -22.96 -1.40 7.60
CA LEU A 52 -21.74 -2.19 7.49
C LEU A 52 -21.64 -2.73 6.06
N GLY A 53 -20.51 -2.51 5.41
CA GLY A 53 -20.22 -3.05 4.09
C GLY A 53 -18.73 -3.29 3.94
N ASP A 54 -18.33 -4.55 4.12
CA ASP A 54 -17.08 -5.10 3.59
C ASP A 54 -16.88 -4.63 2.15
N SER A 55 -15.89 -3.79 1.90
CA SER A 55 -15.41 -3.52 0.54
C SER A 55 -14.09 -4.24 0.33
N ARG A 56 -14.21 -5.33 -0.43
CA ARG A 56 -13.12 -5.95 -1.18
C ARG A 56 -12.37 -4.87 -1.95
N PHE A 57 -11.07 -4.73 -1.72
CA PHE A 57 -10.16 -4.15 -2.70
C PHE A 57 -9.94 -5.18 -3.82
N GLU A 58 -10.89 -5.24 -4.74
CA GLU A 58 -10.67 -5.69 -6.12
C GLU A 58 -10.76 -4.43 -6.99
N GLY A 59 -9.72 -4.11 -7.76
CA GLY A 59 -9.78 -3.00 -8.71
C GLY A 59 -8.43 -2.50 -9.20
N GLU A 60 -7.95 -3.13 -10.28
CA GLU A 60 -7.40 -2.49 -11.48
C GLU A 60 -6.38 -1.35 -11.32
N ILE A 61 -5.12 -1.67 -11.66
CA ILE A 61 -4.08 -0.70 -12.01
C ILE A 61 -4.48 -0.05 -13.34
N ASP A 62 -5.07 1.14 -13.30
CA ASP A 62 -5.31 1.98 -14.48
C ASP A 62 -4.20 3.03 -14.61
N ASP A 63 -3.35 2.83 -15.62
CA ASP A 63 -2.27 3.71 -16.03
C ASP A 63 -2.85 4.95 -16.75
N ASN A 64 -3.43 5.92 -16.03
CA ASN A 64 -3.75 7.25 -16.61
C ASN A 64 -3.99 8.38 -15.58
N TYR A 65 -2.93 9.02 -15.09
CA TYR A 65 -3.03 10.35 -14.48
C TYR A 65 -2.66 11.42 -15.53
N PRO A 66 -3.56 12.36 -15.90
CA PRO A 66 -3.17 13.49 -16.71
C PRO A 66 -2.38 14.49 -15.88
N SER A 67 -1.32 14.99 -16.49
CA SER A 67 -0.44 16.05 -15.99
C SER A 67 -1.26 17.31 -15.64
N LEU A 68 -1.18 17.77 -14.39
CA LEU A 68 -1.72 19.08 -13.98
C LEU A 68 -0.79 20.19 -14.47
N THR A 69 -0.83 20.46 -15.77
CA THR A 69 -0.41 21.73 -16.36
C THR A 69 -1.46 22.16 -17.37
N GLN A 70 -2.51 22.85 -16.92
CA GLN A 70 -3.25 23.83 -17.72
C GLN A 70 -4.33 24.51 -16.86
N LEU A 71 -4.02 25.72 -16.43
CA LEU A 71 -4.98 26.74 -16.02
C LEU A 71 -5.90 27.03 -17.22
N ASP A 72 -7.18 26.69 -17.08
CA ASP A 72 -8.18 26.87 -18.13
C ASP A 72 -8.77 28.29 -18.05
N ASN A 73 -8.34 29.13 -18.98
CA ASN A 73 -8.89 30.46 -19.27
C ASN A 73 -10.34 30.32 -19.78
N ARG A 74 -11.32 30.84 -19.05
CA ARG A 74 -12.65 31.18 -19.62
C ARG A 74 -13.06 32.60 -19.28
N ASN A 75 -12.94 33.46 -20.29
CA ASN A 75 -13.64 34.73 -20.40
C ASN A 75 -15.16 34.51 -20.44
N HIS A 76 -15.90 35.18 -19.56
CA HIS A 76 -17.22 35.74 -19.86
C HIS A 76 -17.40 37.06 -19.11
N ASN A 77 -17.78 38.09 -19.88
CA ASN A 77 -17.92 39.49 -19.48
C ASN A 77 -19.18 39.78 -18.65
N ASN A 78 -19.00 40.76 -17.76
CA ASN A 78 -19.95 41.76 -17.24
C ASN A 78 -21.03 41.31 -16.24
N ASN A 79 -20.87 41.73 -14.99
CA ASN A 79 -21.68 42.81 -14.43
C ASN A 79 -21.05 43.36 -13.15
N ASP A 80 -21.08 44.69 -13.04
CA ASP A 80 -20.68 45.49 -11.89
C ASP A 80 -21.23 44.94 -10.58
N ASN A 81 -20.35 44.72 -9.61
CA ASN A 81 -20.60 44.89 -8.18
C ASN A 81 -19.25 45.14 -7.51
N ASP A 82 -19.14 46.32 -6.88
CA ASP A 82 -18.12 46.65 -5.91
C ASP A 82 -18.01 45.51 -4.89
N TYR A 83 -16.93 44.74 -4.97
CA TYR A 83 -16.47 43.92 -3.87
C TYR A 83 -15.05 44.35 -3.58
N ASP A 84 -14.87 44.80 -2.34
CA ASP A 84 -13.59 45.13 -1.75
C ASP A 84 -12.55 44.08 -2.15
N ASP A 85 -11.40 44.59 -2.58
CA ASP A 85 -10.19 43.85 -2.87
C ASP A 85 -9.61 43.39 -1.52
N ASP A 86 -10.34 42.51 -0.83
CA ASP A 86 -9.81 41.68 0.25
C ASP A 86 -8.89 40.66 -0.42
N VAL A 87 -7.67 41.11 -0.74
CA VAL A 87 -6.53 40.22 -0.90
C VAL A 87 -6.38 39.55 0.45
N GLN A 88 -7.11 38.45 0.63
CA GLN A 88 -6.88 37.53 1.71
C GLN A 88 -5.48 37.00 1.44
N ASP A 89 -4.48 37.58 2.12
CA ASP A 89 -3.12 37.08 2.14
C ASP A 89 -3.23 35.57 2.39
N MET A 90 -3.08 34.78 1.33
CA MET A 90 -3.13 33.33 1.46
C MET A 90 -1.93 32.99 2.32
N ILE A 91 -2.20 32.57 3.56
CA ILE A 91 -1.15 32.17 4.48
C ILE A 91 -0.39 31.05 3.80
N GLU A 92 0.90 31.29 3.55
CA GLU A 92 1.78 30.27 3.03
C GLU A 92 1.93 29.20 4.10
N LEU A 93 1.40 28.01 3.82
CA LEU A 93 1.41 26.87 4.73
C LEU A 93 2.76 26.16 4.67
N SER A 94 3.37 25.97 5.83
CA SER A 94 4.68 25.32 6.00
C SER A 94 5.76 25.93 5.10
N PRO A 95 6.01 27.25 5.23
CA PRO A 95 7.04 27.92 4.44
C PRO A 95 8.40 27.24 4.67
N ASP A 96 9.25 27.25 3.65
CA ASP A 96 10.56 26.57 3.63
C ASP A 96 10.50 25.03 3.82
N GLY A 97 9.32 24.43 3.74
CA GLY A 97 9.13 22.98 3.89
C GLY A 97 9.25 22.49 5.33
N VAL A 98 9.04 23.36 6.32
CA VAL A 98 8.96 22.98 7.74
C VAL A 98 7.50 22.92 8.15
N LEU A 99 7.05 21.75 8.64
CA LEU A 99 5.68 21.55 9.06
C LEU A 99 5.28 22.48 10.22
N ASP A 100 4.31 23.35 9.98
CA ASP A 100 3.77 24.27 10.99
C ASP A 100 2.42 23.80 11.57
N GLU A 101 1.98 24.49 12.63
CA GLU A 101 0.74 24.17 13.35
C GLU A 101 -0.51 24.37 12.50
N GLU A 102 -0.52 25.35 11.61
CA GLU A 102 -1.68 25.63 10.75
C GLU A 102 -1.87 24.51 9.74
N THR A 103 -0.79 24.10 9.08
CA THR A 103 -0.77 23.04 8.08
C THR A 103 -1.18 21.70 8.69
N ILE A 104 -0.59 21.31 9.82
CA ILE A 104 -0.98 20.05 10.46
C ILE A 104 -2.42 20.11 10.96
N SER A 105 -2.89 21.25 11.49
CA SER A 105 -4.27 21.40 11.97
C SER A 105 -5.30 21.19 10.87
N GLN A 106 -5.01 21.60 9.64
CA GLN A 106 -5.87 21.37 8.48
C GLN A 106 -5.87 19.89 8.04
N GLY A 107 -4.78 19.17 8.33
CA GLY A 107 -4.63 17.76 8.00
C GLY A 107 -5.22 16.78 9.02
N LEU A 108 -5.47 17.21 10.26
CA LEU A 108 -6.01 16.35 11.33
C LEU A 108 -7.48 16.01 11.09
N ASP A 109 -7.83 14.73 11.18
CA ASP A 109 -9.19 14.22 11.03
C ASP A 109 -9.44 13.03 11.97
N ASN A 110 -10.68 12.51 11.95
CA ASN A 110 -11.13 11.33 12.67
C ASN A 110 -10.98 11.48 14.19
N LEU A 111 -11.91 12.25 14.79
CA LEU A 111 -11.97 12.42 16.23
C LEU A 111 -12.41 11.10 16.90
N GLY A 112 -11.48 10.48 17.61
CA GLY A 112 -11.69 9.25 18.35
C GLY A 112 -11.37 9.40 19.82
N ARG A 113 -11.17 8.27 20.49
CA ARG A 113 -10.63 8.21 21.84
C ARG A 113 -9.20 7.70 21.79
N ASN A 114 -8.37 8.20 22.69
CA ASN A 114 -7.05 7.64 22.92
C ASN A 114 -7.14 6.20 23.47
N ALA A 115 -5.99 5.51 23.57
CA ALA A 115 -5.94 4.07 23.87
C ALA A 115 -6.59 3.66 25.21
N ASP A 116 -6.57 4.53 26.23
CA ASP A 116 -7.20 4.28 27.53
C ASP A 116 -8.66 4.78 27.61
N GLY A 117 -9.13 5.47 26.57
CA GLY A 117 -10.49 5.98 26.48
C GLY A 117 -10.77 7.27 27.26
N THR A 118 -9.74 7.92 27.82
CA THR A 118 -9.90 9.06 28.75
C THR A 118 -10.08 10.41 28.06
N CYS A 119 -9.54 10.60 26.85
CA CYS A 119 -9.65 11.86 26.11
C CYS A 119 -10.03 11.67 24.64
N GLN A 120 -10.54 12.74 24.04
CA GLN A 120 -10.76 12.81 22.60
C GLN A 120 -9.48 13.27 21.90
N VAL A 121 -9.13 12.58 20.82
CA VAL A 121 -7.91 12.82 20.04
C VAL A 121 -8.21 12.62 18.56
N PHE A 122 -7.47 13.31 17.71
CA PHE A 122 -7.45 12.99 16.29
C PHE A 122 -6.64 11.72 16.06
N LEU A 123 -7.13 10.86 15.17
CA LEU A 123 -6.51 9.57 14.85
C LEU A 123 -5.86 9.56 13.48
N ASP A 124 -6.27 10.46 12.58
CA ASP A 124 -5.79 10.49 11.21
C ASP A 124 -5.17 11.86 10.92
N CYS A 125 -4.10 11.89 10.12
CA CYS A 125 -3.50 13.14 9.67
C CYS A 125 -3.00 13.02 8.23
N THR A 126 -3.47 13.91 7.35
CA THR A 126 -3.04 13.99 5.95
C THR A 126 -2.37 15.34 5.69
N VAL A 127 -1.08 15.30 5.39
CA VAL A 127 -0.26 16.47 5.07
C VAL A 127 0.56 16.20 3.82
N SER A 128 -0.15 16.08 2.69
CA SER A 128 0.41 15.73 1.39
C SER A 128 0.59 16.96 0.49
N GLY A 129 1.69 17.03 -0.27
CA GLY A 129 1.87 18.07 -1.29
C GLY A 129 2.41 19.42 -0.82
N TYR A 130 2.97 19.50 0.39
CA TYR A 130 3.46 20.75 1.00
C TYR A 130 4.97 20.96 0.81
N ASN A 131 5.63 20.11 0.01
CA ASN A 131 7.08 20.14 -0.19
C ASN A 131 7.88 20.06 1.13
N LEU A 132 7.35 19.33 2.11
CA LEU A 132 7.94 19.23 3.44
C LEU A 132 9.28 18.50 3.41
N THR A 133 10.22 19.02 4.19
CA THR A 133 11.52 18.39 4.49
C THR A 133 11.66 18.11 5.98
N ASP A 134 10.95 18.87 6.83
CA ASP A 134 10.92 18.68 8.28
C ASP A 134 9.49 18.46 8.78
N ILE A 135 9.26 17.29 9.36
CA ILE A 135 7.98 16.86 9.95
C ILE A 135 8.10 16.63 11.46
N THR A 136 9.09 17.23 12.11
CA THR A 136 9.38 17.06 13.56
C THR A 136 8.17 17.34 14.44
N LEU A 137 7.24 18.20 14.00
CA LEU A 137 6.01 18.52 14.71
C LEU A 137 5.14 17.28 15.01
N PHE A 138 5.20 16.24 14.17
CA PHE A 138 4.49 14.97 14.41
C PHE A 138 4.88 14.28 15.71
N ARG A 139 6.04 14.59 16.31
CA ARG A 139 6.47 13.99 17.59
C ARG A 139 5.45 14.18 18.71
N GLY A 140 4.67 15.26 18.67
CA GLY A 140 3.61 15.57 19.65
C GLY A 140 2.28 14.83 19.42
N TYR A 141 2.10 14.18 18.26
CA TYR A 141 0.82 13.58 17.84
C TYR A 141 0.83 12.05 18.02
N VAL A 142 1.16 11.62 19.23
CA VAL A 142 1.45 10.20 19.57
C VAL A 142 0.26 9.24 19.43
N HIS A 143 -0.96 9.77 19.35
CA HIS A 143 -2.19 8.98 19.26
C HIS A 143 -2.65 8.70 17.82
N LEU A 144 -1.97 9.26 16.82
CA LEU A 144 -2.30 9.01 15.42
C LEU A 144 -2.16 7.52 15.08
N GLN A 145 -3.08 7.06 14.25
CA GLN A 145 -3.18 5.71 13.71
C GLN A 145 -2.98 5.71 12.20
N LYS A 146 -3.30 6.80 11.51
CA LYS A 146 -3.11 6.94 10.07
C LYS A 146 -2.37 8.23 9.75
N ILE A 147 -1.31 8.12 8.98
CA ILE A 147 -0.50 9.25 8.55
C ILE A 147 -0.28 9.17 7.05
N ASP A 148 -0.63 10.23 6.35
CA ASP A 148 -0.27 10.47 4.97
C ASP A 148 0.62 11.72 4.89
N VAL A 149 1.89 11.53 4.57
CA VAL A 149 2.89 12.58 4.30
C VAL A 149 3.43 12.44 2.88
N SER A 150 2.61 11.91 1.97
CA SER A 150 2.98 11.69 0.56
C SER A 150 3.24 13.01 -0.19
N TYR A 151 3.87 12.94 -1.35
CA TYR A 151 4.12 14.10 -2.23
C TYR A 151 4.85 15.25 -1.51
N ASN A 152 5.88 14.91 -0.73
CA ASN A 152 6.74 15.87 -0.05
C ASN A 152 8.20 15.67 -0.49
N SER A 153 9.14 16.30 0.21
CA SER A 153 10.58 16.23 -0.05
C SER A 153 11.33 15.58 1.11
N LEU A 154 10.71 14.63 1.82
CA LEU A 154 11.27 13.99 3.01
C LEU A 154 12.43 13.05 2.64
N THR A 155 13.53 13.16 3.37
CA THR A 155 14.69 12.25 3.27
C THR A 155 14.74 11.22 4.39
N ASP A 156 14.02 11.47 5.49
CA ASP A 156 13.78 10.51 6.57
C ASP A 156 12.42 10.73 7.23
N ILE A 157 11.99 9.77 8.04
CA ILE A 157 10.69 9.80 8.74
C ILE A 157 10.84 9.60 10.25
N ASN A 158 12.03 9.81 10.81
CA ASN A 158 12.31 9.49 12.21
C ASN A 158 11.42 10.25 13.19
N ALA A 159 10.87 11.40 12.78
CA ALA A 159 9.89 12.17 13.55
C ALA A 159 8.65 11.34 13.95
N LEU A 160 8.31 10.30 13.17
CA LEU A 160 7.16 9.43 13.42
C LEU A 160 7.43 8.32 14.46
N SER A 161 8.66 8.21 14.99
CA SER A 161 9.04 7.11 15.91
C SER A 161 8.29 7.11 17.24
N SER A 162 7.73 8.25 17.66
CA SER A 162 6.92 8.36 18.90
C SER A 162 5.45 7.94 18.71
N ILE A 163 5.03 7.60 17.49
CA ILE A 163 3.63 7.33 17.15
C ILE A 163 3.39 5.81 17.20
N HIS A 164 3.33 5.29 18.43
CA HIS A 164 3.28 3.85 18.69
C HIS A 164 1.97 3.15 18.28
N HIS A 165 0.91 3.93 18.01
CA HIS A 165 -0.40 3.42 17.60
C HIS A 165 -0.61 3.39 16.09
N LEU A 166 0.44 3.67 15.30
CA LEU A 166 0.36 3.73 13.84
C LEU A 166 -0.08 2.38 13.23
N ILE A 167 -1.07 2.46 12.33
CA ILE A 167 -1.70 1.34 11.61
C ILE A 167 -1.46 1.50 10.11
N GLU A 168 -1.57 2.73 9.59
CA GLU A 168 -1.42 3.06 8.17
C GLU A 168 -0.42 4.20 8.00
N LEU A 169 0.56 4.01 7.12
CA LEU A 169 1.56 5.01 6.80
C LEU A 169 1.73 5.14 5.29
N ASP A 170 1.46 6.33 4.76
CA ASP A 170 1.81 6.70 3.38
C ASP A 170 2.93 7.74 3.39
N CYS A 171 4.08 7.33 2.88
CA CYS A 171 5.27 8.16 2.65
C CYS A 171 5.65 8.17 1.17
N SER A 172 4.72 7.87 0.27
CA SER A 172 4.99 7.80 -1.16
C SER A 172 5.35 9.16 -1.75
N HIS A 173 6.02 9.19 -2.90
CA HIS A 173 6.43 10.43 -3.57
C HIS A 173 7.26 11.34 -2.64
N ASN A 174 8.36 10.81 -2.13
CA ASN A 174 9.33 11.52 -1.30
C ASN A 174 10.76 11.23 -1.79
N GLN A 175 11.78 11.57 -1.00
CA GLN A 175 13.20 11.39 -1.33
C GLN A 175 13.88 10.39 -0.37
N LEU A 176 13.11 9.44 0.18
CA LEU A 176 13.61 8.46 1.14
C LEU A 176 14.57 7.47 0.48
N THR A 177 15.69 7.18 1.14
CA THR A 177 16.64 6.14 0.71
C THR A 177 16.49 4.83 1.48
N GLU A 178 15.74 4.85 2.58
CA GLU A 178 15.43 3.70 3.43
C GLU A 178 13.94 3.70 3.76
N CYS A 179 13.34 2.51 3.93
CA CYS A 179 11.96 2.37 4.39
C CYS A 179 11.91 1.76 5.79
N LEU A 180 10.85 2.06 6.54
CA LEU A 180 10.54 1.39 7.81
C LEU A 180 11.71 1.37 8.83
N THR A 181 12.49 2.45 8.90
CA THR A 181 13.61 2.63 9.84
C THR A 181 13.22 3.19 11.20
N LEU A 182 11.92 3.29 11.50
CA LEU A 182 11.39 3.80 12.77
C LEU A 182 11.86 2.94 13.94
N SER A 183 12.38 3.59 14.99
CA SER A 183 12.86 2.91 16.20
C SER A 183 12.32 3.60 17.46
N PRO A 184 11.50 2.92 18.28
CA PRO A 184 11.02 1.54 18.10
C PRO A 184 10.05 1.40 16.92
N ALA A 185 10.01 0.22 16.29
CA ALA A 185 9.06 -0.05 15.22
C ALA A 185 7.60 -0.02 15.74
N PRO A 186 6.66 0.63 15.03
CA PRO A 186 5.25 0.59 15.40
C PRO A 186 4.65 -0.81 15.21
N ALA A 187 4.50 -1.54 16.31
CA ALA A 187 4.09 -2.96 16.32
C ALA A 187 2.70 -3.24 15.70
N ASN A 188 1.86 -2.20 15.54
CA ASN A 188 0.52 -2.30 14.98
C ASN A 188 0.45 -1.88 13.50
N LEU A 189 1.56 -1.52 12.86
CA LEU A 189 1.58 -1.10 11.47
C LEU A 189 1.12 -2.27 10.57
N ARG A 190 0.10 -2.02 9.76
CA ARG A 190 -0.53 -3.00 8.86
C ARG A 190 -0.35 -2.62 7.40
N TYR A 191 -0.36 -1.32 7.09
CA TYR A 191 -0.29 -0.81 5.73
C TYR A 191 0.84 0.22 5.63
N ALA A 192 1.76 -0.01 4.69
CA ALA A 192 2.88 0.88 4.44
C ALA A 192 3.02 1.13 2.94
N ASN A 193 2.98 2.40 2.53
CA ASN A 193 3.27 2.83 1.17
C ASN A 193 4.53 3.69 1.16
N PHE A 194 5.57 3.19 0.49
CA PHE A 194 6.87 3.84 0.29
C PHE A 194 7.20 3.95 -1.20
N SER A 195 6.19 3.90 -2.07
CA SER A 195 6.37 3.99 -3.51
C SER A 195 6.92 5.36 -3.95
N PHE A 196 7.56 5.43 -5.12
CA PHE A 196 8.13 6.69 -5.66
C PHE A 196 9.09 7.37 -4.67
N ASN A 197 10.11 6.62 -4.26
CA ASN A 197 11.22 7.07 -3.43
C ASN A 197 12.54 6.65 -4.08
N ALA A 198 13.65 6.73 -3.34
CA ALA A 198 14.98 6.32 -3.81
C ALA A 198 15.54 5.10 -3.07
N ILE A 199 14.67 4.24 -2.53
CA ILE A 199 15.05 3.11 -1.66
C ILE A 199 15.81 2.06 -2.46
N SER A 200 17.00 1.67 -2.00
CA SER A 200 17.84 0.68 -2.68
C SER A 200 17.77 -0.73 -2.07
N SER A 201 17.32 -0.85 -0.83
CA SER A 201 17.27 -2.11 -0.09
C SER A 201 16.15 -2.11 0.95
N ILE A 202 15.55 -3.27 1.15
CA ILE A 202 14.58 -3.51 2.22
C ILE A 202 15.36 -3.91 3.49
N PRO A 203 15.19 -3.21 4.63
CA PRO A 203 15.83 -3.59 5.88
C PRO A 203 15.20 -4.86 6.46
N ASP A 204 15.74 -5.38 7.58
CA ASP A 204 15.05 -6.45 8.30
C ASP A 204 13.75 -5.93 8.92
N LEU A 205 12.62 -6.43 8.41
CA LEU A 205 11.29 -6.03 8.85
C LEU A 205 10.72 -6.97 9.92
N SER A 206 11.58 -7.68 10.64
CA SER A 206 11.18 -8.66 11.66
C SER A 206 10.34 -8.08 12.80
N GLU A 207 10.49 -6.79 13.11
CA GLU A 207 9.68 -6.10 14.13
C GLU A 207 8.27 -5.71 13.64
N TYR A 208 8.01 -5.74 12.32
CA TYR A 208 6.72 -5.38 11.73
C TYR A 208 5.81 -6.62 11.55
N GLU A 209 5.57 -7.36 12.63
CA GLU A 209 4.83 -8.63 12.62
C GLU A 209 3.38 -8.50 12.10
N CYS A 210 2.78 -7.31 12.26
CA CYS A 210 1.43 -6.99 11.83
C CYS A 210 1.31 -6.53 10.37
N LEU A 211 2.42 -6.36 9.65
CA LEU A 211 2.39 -5.83 8.30
C LEU A 211 1.61 -6.76 7.36
N GLU A 212 0.58 -6.22 6.71
CA GLU A 212 -0.33 -6.94 5.81
C GLU A 212 -0.16 -6.50 4.35
N TYR A 213 0.18 -5.22 4.15
CA TYR A 213 0.39 -4.60 2.85
C TYR A 213 1.68 -3.78 2.84
N LEU A 214 2.50 -4.00 1.83
CA LEU A 214 3.71 -3.20 1.58
C LEU A 214 3.81 -2.83 0.10
N ASN A 215 3.85 -1.53 -0.17
CA ASN A 215 4.12 -0.99 -1.50
C ASN A 215 5.48 -0.30 -1.53
N LEU A 216 6.36 -0.78 -2.40
CA LEU A 216 7.71 -0.28 -2.66
C LEU A 216 7.94 -0.02 -4.15
N ASP A 217 6.86 0.25 -4.90
CA ASP A 217 6.92 0.51 -6.34
C ASP A 217 7.78 1.73 -6.65
N ASN A 218 8.38 1.79 -7.85
CA ASN A 218 9.16 2.93 -8.32
C ASN A 218 10.27 3.34 -7.32
N ASN A 219 11.14 2.38 -7.02
CA ASN A 219 12.32 2.55 -6.18
C ASN A 219 13.55 1.96 -6.90
N ASN A 220 14.69 1.88 -6.21
CA ASN A 220 15.95 1.37 -6.74
C ASN A 220 16.32 -0.03 -6.17
N ILE A 221 15.32 -0.82 -5.77
CA ILE A 221 15.53 -2.11 -5.09
C ILE A 221 16.02 -3.16 -6.10
N SER A 222 17.09 -3.87 -5.75
CA SER A 222 17.63 -4.96 -6.57
C SER A 222 17.51 -6.35 -5.92
N GLU A 223 17.28 -6.40 -4.61
CA GLU A 223 17.15 -7.63 -3.82
C GLU A 223 15.99 -7.54 -2.83
N MET A 224 15.30 -8.66 -2.62
CA MET A 224 14.06 -8.75 -1.83
C MET A 224 14.27 -9.39 -0.44
N HIS A 225 15.44 -9.21 0.16
CA HIS A 225 15.73 -9.72 1.51
C HIS A 225 15.03 -8.88 2.59
N GLY A 226 15.02 -9.36 3.85
CA GLY A 226 14.42 -8.62 4.98
C GLY A 226 12.92 -8.86 5.23
N LEU A 227 12.24 -9.61 4.36
CA LEU A 227 10.79 -9.85 4.45
C LEU A 227 10.40 -11.14 5.20
N SER A 228 11.36 -12.01 5.53
CA SER A 228 11.11 -13.41 5.92
C SER A 228 10.21 -13.60 7.16
N ASN A 229 10.15 -12.60 8.05
CA ASN A 229 9.37 -12.62 9.29
C ASN A 229 8.01 -11.90 9.19
N CYS A 230 7.69 -11.25 8.06
CA CYS A 230 6.40 -10.59 7.85
C CYS A 230 5.29 -11.61 7.54
N LYS A 231 4.96 -12.50 8.49
CA LYS A 231 4.05 -13.65 8.29
C LYS A 231 2.60 -13.24 7.98
N ARG A 232 2.23 -12.00 8.31
CA ARG A 232 0.92 -11.42 7.99
C ARG A 232 0.87 -10.73 6.64
N LEU A 233 2.00 -10.55 5.95
CA LEU A 233 2.03 -9.91 4.65
C LEU A 233 1.20 -10.72 3.65
N ARG A 234 0.22 -10.06 3.03
CA ARG A 234 -0.69 -10.61 2.01
C ARG A 234 -0.45 -9.98 0.66
N THR A 235 -0.10 -8.70 0.64
CA THR A 235 0.14 -7.95 -0.59
C THR A 235 1.51 -7.33 -0.55
N LEU A 236 2.31 -7.62 -1.58
CA LEU A 236 3.62 -7.03 -1.79
C LEU A 236 3.70 -6.49 -3.21
N SER A 237 3.96 -5.20 -3.33
CA SER A 237 4.22 -4.54 -4.61
C SER A 237 5.64 -4.00 -4.64
N LEU A 238 6.37 -4.40 -5.67
CA LEU A 238 7.76 -4.04 -5.97
C LEU A 238 7.90 -3.72 -7.46
N ALA A 239 6.85 -3.17 -8.07
CA ALA A 239 6.85 -2.80 -9.47
C ALA A 239 7.88 -1.71 -9.76
N HIS A 240 8.38 -1.64 -10.99
CA HIS A 240 9.33 -0.59 -11.41
C HIS A 240 10.56 -0.49 -10.49
N ASN A 241 11.24 -1.62 -10.31
CA ASN A 241 12.49 -1.74 -9.55
C ASN A 241 13.56 -2.44 -10.42
N HIS A 242 14.70 -2.82 -9.83
CA HIS A 242 15.83 -3.47 -10.51
C HIS A 242 16.03 -4.93 -10.08
N ILE A 243 14.93 -5.62 -9.73
CA ILE A 243 14.99 -6.97 -9.18
C ILE A 243 15.30 -7.99 -10.28
N LYS A 244 16.31 -8.82 -10.05
CA LYS A 244 16.75 -9.87 -10.99
C LYS A 244 16.35 -11.28 -10.58
N LYS A 245 16.05 -11.49 -9.29
CA LYS A 245 15.70 -12.80 -8.70
C LYS A 245 14.63 -12.67 -7.64
N MET A 246 13.70 -13.61 -7.61
CA MET A 246 12.57 -13.67 -6.66
C MET A 246 12.97 -14.28 -5.30
N GLN A 247 14.06 -13.83 -4.70
CA GLN A 247 14.56 -14.38 -3.44
C GLN A 247 13.94 -13.71 -2.19
N GLY A 248 14.20 -14.23 -0.99
CA GLY A 248 13.84 -13.54 0.26
C GLY A 248 12.37 -13.64 0.71
N MET A 249 11.50 -14.30 -0.06
CA MET A 249 10.07 -14.48 0.28
C MET A 249 9.73 -15.84 0.92
N SER A 250 10.74 -16.60 1.35
CA SER A 250 10.54 -17.97 1.85
C SER A 250 9.63 -18.00 3.08
N GLY A 251 8.57 -18.80 3.02
CA GLY A 251 7.63 -19.01 4.12
C GLY A 251 6.73 -17.80 4.43
N LEU A 252 6.49 -16.93 3.44
CA LEU A 252 5.48 -15.88 3.49
C LEU A 252 4.13 -16.38 2.96
N ASN A 253 3.05 -15.73 3.42
CA ASN A 253 1.68 -16.07 3.05
C ASN A 253 1.11 -15.02 2.07
N ILE A 254 1.91 -14.63 1.09
CA ILE A 254 1.54 -13.64 0.06
C ILE A 254 0.39 -14.21 -0.79
N ARG A 255 -0.60 -13.36 -1.07
CA ARG A 255 -1.73 -13.62 -1.96
C ARG A 255 -1.61 -12.82 -3.25
N ASN A 256 -1.11 -11.59 -3.16
CA ASN A 256 -0.97 -10.67 -4.27
C ASN A 256 0.49 -10.22 -4.36
N LEU A 257 1.17 -10.61 -5.45
CA LEU A 257 2.56 -10.25 -5.71
C LEU A 257 2.67 -9.47 -7.01
N CYS A 258 3.14 -8.23 -6.94
CA CYS A 258 3.40 -7.41 -8.11
C CYS A 258 4.91 -7.18 -8.27
N LEU A 259 5.47 -7.69 -9.36
CA LEU A 259 6.87 -7.54 -9.77
C LEU A 259 6.95 -6.97 -11.21
N LYS A 260 5.92 -6.23 -11.61
CA LYS A 260 5.81 -5.55 -12.90
C LYS A 260 7.03 -4.66 -13.16
N TYR A 261 7.52 -4.62 -14.40
CA TYR A 261 8.68 -3.83 -14.83
C TYR A 261 9.92 -3.98 -13.92
N ASN A 262 10.44 -5.21 -13.84
CA ASN A 262 11.71 -5.54 -13.20
C ASN A 262 12.67 -6.17 -14.24
N GLU A 263 13.76 -6.80 -13.79
CA GLU A 263 14.76 -7.44 -14.63
C GLU A 263 14.76 -8.97 -14.50
N LEU A 264 13.61 -9.57 -14.17
CA LEU A 264 13.47 -11.01 -13.94
C LEU A 264 13.58 -11.79 -15.25
N SER A 265 14.40 -12.84 -15.25
CA SER A 265 14.55 -13.74 -16.41
C SER A 265 13.92 -15.12 -16.22
N ALA A 266 13.52 -15.46 -14.99
CA ALA A 266 12.95 -16.74 -14.63
C ALA A 266 11.97 -16.59 -13.46
N ILE A 267 11.02 -17.52 -13.37
CA ILE A 267 10.13 -17.68 -12.23
C ILE A 267 10.75 -18.75 -11.33
N GLU A 268 11.23 -18.36 -10.16
CA GLU A 268 11.96 -19.22 -9.22
C GLU A 268 11.65 -18.84 -7.78
N ASN A 269 11.93 -19.73 -6.81
CA ASN A 269 11.80 -19.45 -5.38
C ASN A 269 10.39 -19.09 -4.91
N LEU A 270 9.35 -19.46 -5.67
CA LEU A 270 7.96 -19.25 -5.30
C LEU A 270 7.36 -20.46 -4.56
N GLU A 271 8.09 -21.57 -4.43
CA GLU A 271 7.54 -22.88 -4.01
C GLU A 271 6.89 -22.86 -2.61
N THR A 272 7.29 -21.89 -1.77
CA THR A 272 6.72 -21.72 -0.43
C THR A 272 5.49 -20.82 -0.37
N LEU A 273 5.15 -20.08 -1.44
CA LEU A 273 4.03 -19.15 -1.49
C LEU A 273 2.71 -19.87 -1.78
N ALA A 274 2.32 -20.78 -0.88
CA ALA A 274 1.17 -21.68 -1.07
C ALA A 274 -0.19 -20.96 -1.19
N PHE A 275 -0.27 -19.69 -0.78
CA PHE A 275 -1.48 -18.88 -0.81
C PHE A 275 -1.53 -17.87 -1.96
N LEU A 276 -0.59 -17.94 -2.91
CA LEU A 276 -0.52 -16.99 -4.01
C LEU A 276 -1.76 -17.12 -4.93
N GLN A 277 -2.46 -16.02 -5.13
CA GLN A 277 -3.70 -15.93 -5.92
C GLN A 277 -3.52 -15.07 -7.17
N THR A 278 -2.76 -13.98 -7.06
CA THR A 278 -2.48 -13.07 -8.17
C THR A 278 -0.99 -12.81 -8.24
N ILE A 279 -0.44 -12.93 -9.45
CA ILE A 279 0.94 -12.55 -9.74
C ILE A 279 0.99 -11.69 -11.00
N ASP A 280 1.60 -10.51 -10.88
CA ASP A 280 1.92 -9.64 -12.01
C ASP A 280 3.43 -9.65 -12.23
N LEU A 281 3.85 -10.23 -13.37
CA LEU A 281 5.22 -10.31 -13.85
C LEU A 281 5.39 -9.55 -15.17
N SER A 282 4.47 -8.65 -15.51
CA SER A 282 4.50 -7.91 -16.76
C SER A 282 5.78 -7.08 -16.91
N GLY A 283 6.27 -6.88 -18.13
CA GLY A 283 7.45 -6.05 -18.38
C GLY A 283 8.76 -6.61 -17.84
N ASN A 284 8.93 -7.93 -17.84
CA ASN A 284 10.16 -8.62 -17.46
C ASN A 284 10.81 -9.31 -18.68
N LYS A 285 11.77 -10.22 -18.46
CA LYS A 285 12.50 -10.99 -19.49
C LYS A 285 12.23 -12.49 -19.37
N ILE A 286 11.03 -12.86 -18.92
CA ILE A 286 10.67 -14.25 -18.62
C ILE A 286 10.39 -15.01 -19.92
N ARG A 287 11.03 -16.18 -20.07
CA ARG A 287 10.86 -17.06 -21.23
C ARG A 287 10.06 -18.32 -20.94
N SER A 288 10.05 -18.77 -19.69
CA SER A 288 9.44 -20.02 -19.27
C SER A 288 8.49 -19.81 -18.11
N LEU A 289 7.37 -20.56 -18.15
CA LEU A 289 6.35 -20.56 -17.09
C LEU A 289 6.63 -21.62 -16.01
N LEU A 290 7.75 -22.34 -16.12
CA LEU A 290 8.23 -23.26 -15.08
C LEU A 290 8.36 -22.52 -13.74
N GLY A 291 7.92 -23.17 -12.65
CA GLY A 291 7.90 -22.56 -11.31
C GLY A 291 6.51 -22.15 -10.85
N LEU A 292 5.54 -22.02 -11.77
CA LEU A 292 4.14 -21.74 -11.43
C LEU A 292 3.31 -23.01 -11.14
N ASP A 293 3.82 -24.19 -11.48
CA ASP A 293 3.09 -25.47 -11.54
C ASP A 293 2.51 -25.99 -10.21
N ARG A 294 2.91 -25.41 -9.08
CA ARG A 294 2.46 -25.82 -7.72
C ARG A 294 1.54 -24.84 -7.03
N HIS A 295 1.10 -23.78 -7.72
CA HIS A 295 0.28 -22.72 -7.14
C HIS A 295 -1.20 -22.95 -7.42
N ASP A 296 -1.80 -23.95 -6.77
CA ASP A 296 -3.19 -24.38 -7.06
C ASP A 296 -4.25 -23.29 -6.84
N LEU A 297 -3.94 -22.29 -6.00
CA LEU A 297 -4.79 -21.15 -5.69
C LEU A 297 -4.59 -19.96 -6.66
N LEU A 298 -3.67 -20.06 -7.62
CA LEU A 298 -3.41 -18.98 -8.56
C LEU A 298 -4.61 -18.79 -9.50
N GLU A 299 -5.18 -17.60 -9.47
CA GLU A 299 -6.39 -17.20 -10.20
C GLU A 299 -6.06 -16.28 -11.39
N CYS A 300 -5.07 -15.40 -11.22
CA CYS A 300 -4.65 -14.41 -12.20
C CYS A 300 -3.13 -14.41 -12.39
N ILE A 301 -2.71 -14.49 -13.65
CA ILE A 301 -1.30 -14.41 -14.07
C ILE A 301 -1.18 -13.32 -15.14
N ASP A 302 -0.49 -12.24 -14.84
CA ASP A 302 -0.07 -11.26 -15.85
C ASP A 302 1.40 -11.49 -16.23
N LEU A 303 1.63 -11.79 -17.50
CA LEU A 303 2.92 -11.99 -18.14
C LEU A 303 3.08 -11.05 -19.34
N GLU A 304 2.28 -9.97 -19.46
CA GLU A 304 2.38 -9.04 -20.59
C GLU A 304 3.82 -8.54 -20.78
N ASN A 305 4.26 -8.37 -22.02
CA ASN A 305 5.56 -7.81 -22.35
C ASN A 305 6.71 -8.61 -21.71
N ASN A 306 6.76 -9.90 -22.02
CA ASN A 306 7.82 -10.83 -21.67
C ASN A 306 8.35 -11.54 -22.94
N GLU A 307 9.16 -12.59 -22.77
CA GLU A 307 9.84 -13.31 -23.84
C GLU A 307 9.33 -14.76 -24.01
N VAL A 308 8.05 -15.02 -23.70
CA VAL A 308 7.44 -16.35 -23.87
C VAL A 308 7.20 -16.61 -25.37
N ILE A 309 7.82 -17.65 -25.91
CA ILE A 309 7.80 -17.95 -27.35
C ILE A 309 6.96 -19.19 -27.67
N ASP A 310 7.13 -20.27 -26.91
CA ASP A 310 6.59 -21.58 -27.25
C ASP A 310 5.25 -21.85 -26.55
N ILE A 311 4.27 -22.30 -27.32
CA ILE A 311 2.98 -22.79 -26.82
C ILE A 311 3.13 -23.97 -25.87
N THR A 312 4.24 -24.71 -25.88
CA THR A 312 4.48 -25.79 -24.91
C THR A 312 4.64 -25.29 -23.48
N GLU A 313 4.97 -24.02 -23.25
CA GLU A 313 5.17 -23.46 -21.91
C GLU A 313 3.88 -23.44 -21.08
N VAL A 314 2.71 -23.36 -21.72
CA VAL A 314 1.42 -23.40 -21.01
C VAL A 314 1.18 -24.75 -20.29
N LYS A 315 2.00 -25.79 -20.58
CA LYS A 315 1.96 -27.06 -19.83
C LYS A 315 2.22 -26.90 -18.34
N PHE A 316 2.93 -25.85 -17.93
CA PHE A 316 3.24 -25.59 -16.52
C PHE A 316 2.05 -24.98 -15.77
N ILE A 317 1.12 -24.34 -16.47
CA ILE A 317 -0.02 -23.66 -15.85
C ILE A 317 -1.38 -24.30 -16.19
N LYS A 318 -1.41 -25.27 -17.11
CA LYS A 318 -2.66 -25.92 -17.56
C LYS A 318 -3.42 -26.63 -16.43
N ASP A 319 -2.71 -27.11 -15.40
CA ASP A 319 -3.28 -27.92 -14.32
C ASP A 319 -3.73 -27.07 -13.11
N LEU A 320 -3.38 -25.78 -13.07
CA LEU A 320 -3.74 -24.86 -11.97
C LEU A 320 -5.25 -24.67 -11.82
N GLY A 321 -5.88 -25.33 -10.83
CA GLY A 321 -7.34 -25.49 -10.76
C GLY A 321 -8.12 -24.18 -10.71
N MET A 322 -7.55 -23.14 -10.08
CA MET A 322 -8.21 -21.85 -9.88
C MET A 322 -7.93 -20.83 -10.99
N LEU A 323 -7.02 -21.10 -11.93
CA LEU A 323 -6.65 -20.12 -12.97
C LEU A 323 -7.86 -19.70 -13.81
N ARG A 324 -8.15 -18.40 -13.86
CA ARG A 324 -9.25 -17.78 -14.62
C ARG A 324 -8.77 -16.70 -15.57
N ASP A 325 -7.74 -15.95 -15.20
CA ASP A 325 -7.21 -14.86 -16.00
C ASP A 325 -5.74 -15.12 -16.35
N LEU A 326 -5.42 -15.01 -17.63
CA LEU A 326 -4.08 -15.16 -18.17
C LEU A 326 -3.83 -14.04 -19.18
N ASN A 327 -2.85 -13.20 -18.92
CA ASN A 327 -2.40 -12.19 -19.85
C ASN A 327 -1.01 -12.53 -20.40
N LEU A 328 -0.93 -12.78 -21.70
CA LEU A 328 0.30 -13.06 -22.46
C LEU A 328 0.50 -12.02 -23.56
N LEU A 329 -0.18 -10.86 -23.47
CA LEU A 329 -0.01 -9.76 -24.42
C LEU A 329 1.47 -9.42 -24.63
N ARG A 330 1.84 -9.01 -25.84
CA ARG A 330 3.21 -8.55 -26.16
C ARG A 330 4.29 -9.61 -25.85
N ASN A 331 3.96 -10.89 -25.96
CA ASN A 331 4.93 -11.98 -25.98
C ASN A 331 5.04 -12.57 -27.39
N PRO A 332 6.21 -13.07 -27.83
CA PRO A 332 6.36 -13.71 -29.14
C PRO A 332 5.40 -14.87 -29.42
N ILE A 333 4.91 -15.56 -28.38
CA ILE A 333 3.88 -16.62 -28.49
C ILE A 333 2.61 -16.15 -29.21
N GLN A 334 2.28 -14.85 -29.18
CA GLN A 334 1.09 -14.32 -29.83
C GLN A 334 1.17 -14.32 -31.37
N GLU A 335 2.38 -14.41 -31.92
CA GLU A 335 2.59 -14.50 -33.38
C GLU A 335 2.31 -15.90 -33.93
N LEU A 336 2.08 -16.89 -33.07
CA LEU A 336 1.73 -18.24 -33.49
C LEU A 336 0.35 -18.26 -34.17
N PRO A 337 0.20 -18.95 -35.32
CA PRO A 337 -1.10 -19.19 -35.92
C PRO A 337 -2.06 -19.82 -34.92
N ASP A 338 -3.29 -19.32 -34.87
CA ASP A 338 -4.34 -19.81 -33.96
C ASP A 338 -3.96 -19.78 -32.46
N TYR A 339 -2.98 -18.96 -32.07
CA TYR A 339 -2.47 -18.84 -30.70
C TYR A 339 -3.59 -18.85 -29.63
N ARG A 340 -4.59 -17.99 -29.80
CA ARG A 340 -5.69 -17.87 -28.83
C ARG A 340 -6.45 -19.19 -28.68
N LEU A 341 -6.80 -19.84 -29.79
CA LEU A 341 -7.50 -21.13 -29.77
C LEU A 341 -6.62 -22.24 -29.17
N LEU A 342 -5.33 -22.24 -29.48
CA LEU A 342 -4.34 -23.18 -28.96
C LEU A 342 -4.17 -23.08 -27.43
N VAL A 343 -4.19 -21.87 -26.87
CA VAL A 343 -4.16 -21.65 -25.41
C VAL A 343 -5.47 -22.11 -24.78
N LEU A 344 -6.61 -21.67 -25.32
CA LEU A 344 -7.93 -22.02 -24.80
C LEU A 344 -8.23 -23.53 -24.85
N PHE A 345 -7.72 -24.23 -25.87
CA PHE A 345 -7.81 -25.69 -25.95
C PHE A 345 -7.03 -26.38 -24.83
N ARG A 346 -5.84 -25.86 -24.48
CA ARG A 346 -5.00 -26.42 -23.40
C ARG A 346 -5.47 -26.02 -22.00
N ILE A 347 -6.11 -24.85 -21.87
CA ILE A 347 -6.59 -24.29 -20.60
C ILE A 347 -8.07 -23.86 -20.73
N PRO A 348 -9.01 -24.80 -20.83
CA PRO A 348 -10.42 -24.50 -21.14
C PRO A 348 -11.17 -23.77 -20.01
N LYS A 349 -10.59 -23.74 -18.80
CA LYS A 349 -11.14 -23.08 -17.60
C LYS A 349 -10.94 -21.56 -17.56
N LEU A 350 -10.13 -20.98 -18.46
CA LEU A 350 -9.96 -19.53 -18.55
C LEU A 350 -11.30 -18.81 -18.78
N LYS A 351 -11.47 -17.69 -18.09
CA LYS A 351 -12.56 -16.73 -18.27
C LYS A 351 -12.09 -15.56 -19.12
N ASP A 352 -10.85 -15.15 -18.93
CA ASP A 352 -10.21 -14.04 -19.63
C ASP A 352 -8.85 -14.50 -20.14
N LEU A 353 -8.55 -14.13 -21.39
CA LEU A 353 -7.25 -14.35 -22.02
C LEU A 353 -6.89 -13.07 -22.75
N ASP A 354 -5.72 -12.50 -22.42
CA ASP A 354 -5.20 -11.27 -23.03
C ASP A 354 -6.17 -10.10 -22.89
N ARG A 355 -6.71 -9.92 -21.67
CA ARG A 355 -7.70 -8.89 -21.31
C ARG A 355 -9.01 -8.95 -22.11
N LYS A 356 -9.29 -10.10 -22.73
CA LYS A 356 -10.51 -10.36 -23.48
C LYS A 356 -11.24 -11.56 -22.91
N LYS A 357 -12.50 -11.35 -22.55
CA LYS A 357 -13.44 -12.41 -22.15
C LYS A 357 -13.46 -13.53 -23.18
N VAL A 358 -13.45 -14.76 -22.70
CA VAL A 358 -13.52 -15.97 -23.51
C VAL A 358 -14.98 -16.30 -23.78
N ASP A 359 -15.37 -16.32 -25.05
CA ASP A 359 -16.71 -16.79 -25.45
C ASP A 359 -16.79 -18.32 -25.34
N VAL A 360 -17.94 -18.83 -24.91
CA VAL A 360 -18.25 -20.26 -24.87
C VAL A 360 -18.06 -20.91 -26.24
N LYS A 361 -18.33 -20.20 -27.34
CA LYS A 361 -18.16 -20.73 -28.70
C LYS A 361 -16.70 -21.03 -29.05
N GLU A 362 -15.75 -20.23 -28.57
CA GLU A 362 -14.31 -20.43 -28.80
C GLU A 362 -13.84 -21.75 -28.16
N LYS A 363 -14.44 -22.13 -27.02
CA LYS A 363 -14.13 -23.37 -26.31
C LYS A 363 -14.62 -24.62 -27.06
N VAL A 364 -15.74 -24.50 -27.79
CA VAL A 364 -16.37 -25.64 -28.48
C VAL A 364 -15.82 -25.81 -29.90
N GLY A 365 -15.54 -24.72 -30.62
CA GLY A 365 -15.17 -24.76 -32.04
C GLY A 365 -13.88 -25.51 -32.35
N TYR A 366 -12.87 -25.42 -31.48
CA TYR A 366 -11.57 -26.08 -31.69
C TYR A 366 -11.61 -27.60 -31.45
N SER A 367 -12.49 -28.07 -30.54
CA SER A 367 -12.69 -29.51 -30.32
C SER A 367 -13.27 -30.21 -31.56
N SER A 368 -13.99 -29.47 -32.42
CA SER A 368 -14.56 -30.00 -33.66
C SER A 368 -13.60 -29.96 -34.85
N SER A 369 -12.65 -29.01 -34.89
CA SER A 369 -11.71 -28.84 -36.01
C SER A 369 -10.47 -29.74 -35.94
N VAL A 370 -10.12 -30.25 -34.75
CA VAL A 370 -9.01 -31.23 -34.55
C VAL A 370 -9.51 -32.69 -34.67
N ALA A 371 -10.83 -32.89 -34.68
CA ALA A 371 -11.46 -34.21 -34.83
C ALA A 371 -11.77 -34.59 -36.29
N LEU A 372 -11.37 -33.75 -37.26
CA LEU A 372 -11.44 -33.95 -38.71
C LEU A 372 -10.02 -33.93 -39.27
#